data_AF-A0A2J4PKE3-F1
#
_entry.id   AF-A0A2J4PKE3-F1
#
_cell.length_a   1.000
_cell.length_b   1.000
_cell.length_c   1.000
_cell.angle_alpha   90.00
_cell.angle_beta   90.00
_cell.angle_gamma   90.00
#
_symmetry.space_group_name_H-M   'P 1'
#
loop_
_entity.id
_entity.type
_entity.pdbx_description
1 polymer ?
#
loop_
_entity_poly.entity_id
_entity_poly.type
_entity_poly.pdbx_seq_one_letter_code
_entity_poly.pdbx_strand_id
1 'polypeptide(L)'
;ELANVLGVEGVRYAVAASRHLPLQVMVAAPSSVPSTPGLEMSGADFAGAEMETMLAWPEVCGVAEVMDMHGVLHGSERMQEIIQAGLNSGKLIEGHARGLRGADLQAYLAAGVTSDHELTSADDALEKLRAGLTIEIRGSHPYLLPDIVNALKTLPHLSSQITVCTDDVPPDMLLEKGGIIALLNLLIEHGLPATDVLRFATLNAAIRLQRNDLGLIAAGRRADLVVFDSLEKLDAREVYVAGKLIAREGALLESIPPAAGITPPRDTLQMPPLSPDDFILRVGAIRHGVARLRHIRGARFTQWGEVEVQVRDGRVQIPDGFSLIWVKHRHGRHQATPQIALLEGWGELRGAIATSYSHDSHNLVV
;
A
#
# COMPACT_ATOMS: atom_id res chain seq x y z
N GLU A 1 -2.86 4.89 -4.50
CA GLU A 1 -3.05 6.32 -4.14
C GLU A 1 -3.31 7.26 -5.30
N LEU A 2 -2.30 7.67 -6.10
CA LEU A 2 -2.49 8.65 -7.18
C LEU A 2 -3.62 8.28 -8.15
N ALA A 3 -3.75 7.00 -8.49
CA ALA A 3 -4.83 6.50 -9.35
C ALA A 3 -6.22 6.61 -8.70
N ASN A 4 -6.35 6.36 -7.40
CA ASN A 4 -7.62 6.58 -6.70
C ASN A 4 -8.03 8.06 -6.66
N VAL A 5 -7.09 8.99 -6.86
CA VAL A 5 -7.41 10.44 -6.92
C VAL A 5 -7.63 10.93 -8.35
N LEU A 6 -6.80 10.47 -9.29
CA LEU A 6 -6.64 11.10 -10.61
C LEU A 6 -6.84 10.11 -11.78
N GLY A 7 -7.13 8.85 -11.48
CA GLY A 7 -7.23 7.78 -12.46
C GLY A 7 -5.93 7.53 -13.22
N VAL A 8 -6.07 7.19 -14.50
CA VAL A 8 -4.95 6.85 -15.38
C VAL A 8 -3.94 8.01 -15.48
N GLU A 9 -4.40 9.26 -15.39
CA GLU A 9 -3.54 10.43 -15.40
C GLU A 9 -2.67 10.56 -14.14
N GLY A 10 -3.14 10.04 -12.99
CA GLY A 10 -2.31 9.91 -11.80
C GLY A 10 -1.15 8.94 -11.99
N VAL A 11 -1.40 7.82 -12.66
CA VAL A 11 -0.36 6.83 -13.00
C VAL A 11 0.60 7.40 -14.05
N ARG A 12 0.07 8.10 -15.06
CA ARG A 12 0.87 8.79 -16.07
C ARG A 12 1.78 9.85 -15.45
N TYR A 13 1.28 10.61 -14.49
CA TYR A 13 2.10 11.55 -13.71
C TYR A 13 3.22 10.83 -12.97
N ALA A 14 2.94 9.72 -12.28
CA ALA A 14 3.96 8.94 -11.57
C ALA A 14 5.07 8.43 -12.51
N VAL A 15 4.68 7.90 -13.68
CA VAL A 15 5.62 7.49 -14.73
C VAL A 15 6.45 8.67 -15.23
N ALA A 16 5.82 9.81 -15.53
CA ALA A 16 6.52 10.96 -16.07
C ALA A 16 7.47 11.61 -15.05
N ALA A 17 7.05 11.70 -13.79
CA ALA A 17 7.84 12.27 -12.70
C ALA A 17 9.03 11.39 -12.29
N SER A 18 8.98 10.08 -12.57
CA SER A 18 10.08 9.16 -12.24
C SER A 18 11.17 9.08 -13.31
N ARG A 19 10.92 9.62 -14.50
CA ARG A 19 11.92 9.65 -15.58
C ARG A 19 13.13 10.48 -15.17
N HIS A 20 14.31 10.00 -15.57
CA HIS A 20 15.61 10.65 -15.36
C HIS A 20 16.08 10.79 -13.90
N LEU A 21 15.38 10.18 -12.93
CA LEU A 21 15.88 10.10 -11.56
C LEU A 21 17.13 9.20 -11.49
N PRO A 22 18.07 9.46 -10.56
CA PRO A 22 19.12 8.51 -10.20
C PRO A 22 18.56 7.36 -9.34
N LEU A 23 17.36 6.91 -9.66
CA LEU A 23 16.62 5.82 -9.02
C LEU A 23 15.79 5.15 -10.11
N GLN A 24 15.96 3.85 -10.30
CA GLN A 24 15.11 3.10 -11.22
C GLN A 24 13.74 2.85 -10.57
N VAL A 25 12.70 3.43 -11.16
CA VAL A 25 11.31 3.23 -10.74
C VAL A 25 10.60 2.35 -11.75
N MET A 26 10.15 1.17 -11.32
CA MET A 26 9.33 0.25 -12.10
C MET A 26 7.90 0.34 -11.58
N VAL A 27 6.98 0.85 -12.41
CA VAL A 27 5.61 1.14 -11.97
C VAL A 27 4.76 -0.13 -12.09
N ALA A 28 3.86 -0.37 -11.15
CA ALA A 28 2.81 -1.37 -11.31
C ALA A 28 1.46 -0.68 -11.52
N ALA A 29 0.61 -1.25 -12.39
CA ALA A 29 -0.70 -0.72 -12.71
C ALA A 29 -1.67 -0.96 -11.54
N PRO A 30 -2.26 0.09 -10.93
CA PRO A 30 -3.16 -0.09 -9.80
C PRO A 30 -4.38 -0.95 -10.15
N SER A 31 -4.66 -1.98 -9.35
CA SER A 31 -5.73 -2.96 -9.60
C SER A 31 -7.03 -2.64 -8.83
N SER A 32 -6.91 -1.97 -7.68
CA SER A 32 -8.00 -1.73 -6.73
C SER A 32 -8.43 -0.25 -6.69
N VAL A 33 -9.01 0.24 -7.79
CA VAL A 33 -9.47 1.64 -7.92
C VAL A 33 -10.96 1.67 -8.32
N PRO A 34 -11.91 1.92 -7.41
CA PRO A 34 -11.75 1.85 -5.95
C PRO A 34 -11.52 0.40 -5.48
N SER A 35 -11.17 0.21 -4.20
CA SER A 35 -10.89 -1.12 -3.65
C SER A 35 -12.14 -1.93 -3.35
N THR A 36 -13.27 -1.26 -3.05
CA THR A 36 -14.55 -1.92 -2.79
C THR A 36 -15.68 -1.35 -3.67
N PRO A 37 -15.75 -1.74 -4.96
CA PRO A 37 -16.73 -1.20 -5.90
C PRO A 37 -18.17 -1.37 -5.38
N GLY A 38 -18.96 -0.31 -5.49
CA GLY A 38 -20.36 -0.26 -5.03
C GLY A 38 -20.54 0.13 -3.56
N LEU A 39 -19.50 0.07 -2.73
CA LEU A 39 -19.56 0.53 -1.33
C LEU A 39 -18.88 1.88 -1.10
N GLU A 40 -17.99 2.29 -2.00
CA GLU A 40 -17.25 3.55 -1.92
C GLU A 40 -17.12 4.23 -3.29
N MET A 41 -16.65 5.48 -3.25
CA MET A 41 -16.40 6.32 -4.42
C MET A 41 -15.01 6.94 -4.31
N SER A 42 -14.20 6.76 -5.35
CA SER A 42 -12.91 7.44 -5.50
C SER A 42 -12.92 8.37 -6.73
N GLY A 43 -11.79 9.01 -7.02
CA GLY A 43 -11.60 9.86 -8.18
C GLY A 43 -11.61 9.11 -9.52
N ALA A 44 -11.53 7.78 -9.51
CA ALA A 44 -11.53 6.96 -10.72
C ALA A 44 -12.16 5.58 -10.50
N ASP A 45 -12.38 4.85 -11.58
CA ASP A 45 -12.83 3.44 -11.56
C ASP A 45 -12.06 2.72 -12.66
N PHE A 46 -11.39 1.62 -12.31
CA PHE A 46 -10.58 0.82 -13.22
C PHE A 46 -11.15 -0.58 -13.37
N ALA A 47 -11.30 -1.01 -14.62
CA ALA A 47 -11.61 -2.37 -15.01
C ALA A 47 -10.58 -2.85 -16.06
N GLY A 48 -10.96 -3.80 -16.94
CA GLY A 48 -10.06 -4.34 -17.96
C GLY A 48 -9.44 -3.29 -18.86
N ALA A 49 -10.22 -2.33 -19.35
CA ALA A 49 -9.77 -1.36 -20.36
C ALA A 49 -8.66 -0.44 -19.83
N GLU A 50 -8.79 0.08 -18.61
CA GLU A 50 -7.76 0.91 -17.98
C GLU A 50 -6.50 0.08 -17.69
N MET A 51 -6.68 -1.17 -17.25
CA MET A 51 -5.59 -2.10 -16.98
C MET A 51 -4.79 -2.42 -18.25
N GLU A 52 -5.44 -2.77 -19.36
CA GLU A 52 -4.81 -2.98 -20.66
C GLU A 52 -4.05 -1.73 -21.13
N THR A 53 -4.68 -0.55 -20.97
CA THR A 53 -4.05 0.73 -21.34
C THR A 53 -2.74 0.96 -20.59
N MET A 54 -2.73 0.73 -19.27
CA MET A 54 -1.53 0.91 -18.44
C MET A 54 -0.48 -0.17 -18.72
N LEU A 55 -0.90 -1.44 -18.85
CA LEU A 55 0.00 -2.55 -19.14
C LEU A 55 0.64 -2.46 -20.54
N ALA A 56 0.10 -1.66 -21.46
CA ALA A 56 0.77 -1.35 -22.72
C ALA A 56 1.99 -0.43 -22.55
N TRP A 57 2.15 0.25 -21.42
CA TRP A 57 3.27 1.17 -21.20
C TRP A 57 4.57 0.41 -20.88
N PRO A 58 5.71 0.78 -21.49
CA PRO A 58 7.01 0.18 -21.19
C PRO A 58 7.44 0.31 -19.72
N GLU A 59 7.05 1.40 -19.06
CA GLU A 59 7.42 1.70 -17.67
C GLU A 59 6.59 0.93 -16.64
N VAL A 60 5.45 0.36 -17.06
CA VAL A 60 4.60 -0.47 -16.20
C VAL A 60 5.09 -1.92 -16.28
N CYS A 61 5.46 -2.50 -15.15
CA CYS A 61 6.08 -3.83 -15.07
C CYS A 61 5.14 -4.94 -14.58
N GLY A 62 3.87 -4.61 -14.31
CA GLY A 62 2.87 -5.57 -13.86
C GLY A 62 1.61 -4.93 -13.33
N VAL A 63 0.71 -5.76 -12.84
CA VAL A 63 -0.46 -5.40 -12.05
C VAL A 63 -0.01 -5.24 -10.59
N ALA A 64 -0.35 -4.11 -9.97
CA ALA A 64 -0.08 -3.86 -8.56
C ALA A 64 -0.96 -4.74 -7.67
N GLU A 65 -0.63 -4.77 -6.38
CA GLU A 65 -1.26 -5.62 -5.37
C GLU A 65 -2.78 -5.81 -5.53
N VAL A 66 -3.23 -7.03 -5.84
CA VAL A 66 -4.65 -7.31 -6.08
C VAL A 66 -5.42 -7.44 -4.76
N MET A 67 -5.84 -6.30 -4.20
CA MET A 67 -6.50 -6.23 -2.88
C MET A 67 -7.96 -6.73 -2.87
N ASP A 68 -8.67 -6.70 -3.99
CA ASP A 68 -10.03 -7.27 -4.10
C ASP A 68 -9.99 -8.81 -4.18
N MET A 69 -9.50 -9.43 -3.11
CA MET A 69 -9.43 -10.88 -2.93
C MET A 69 -10.81 -11.52 -3.09
N HIS A 70 -11.87 -10.87 -2.59
CA HIS A 70 -13.23 -11.38 -2.69
C HIS A 70 -13.67 -11.46 -4.16
N GLY A 71 -13.43 -10.40 -4.94
CA GLY A 71 -13.71 -10.36 -6.36
C GLY A 71 -12.94 -11.41 -7.16
N VAL A 72 -11.69 -11.72 -6.77
CA VAL A 72 -10.90 -12.81 -7.37
C VAL A 72 -11.50 -14.18 -7.03
N LEU A 73 -11.73 -14.47 -5.74
CA LEU A 73 -12.20 -15.78 -5.29
C LEU A 73 -13.60 -16.14 -5.82
N HIS A 74 -14.45 -15.14 -6.04
CA HIS A 74 -15.82 -15.33 -6.54
C HIS A 74 -15.95 -15.08 -8.05
N GLY A 75 -14.86 -14.80 -8.75
CA GLY A 75 -14.85 -14.60 -10.20
C GLY A 75 -15.71 -13.42 -10.65
N SER A 76 -15.61 -12.28 -9.95
CA SER A 76 -16.25 -11.04 -10.40
C SER A 76 -15.73 -10.64 -11.78
N GLU A 77 -16.61 -10.11 -12.63
CA GLU A 77 -16.27 -9.69 -14.00
C GLU A 77 -15.09 -8.71 -14.01
N ARG A 78 -15.14 -7.68 -13.15
CA ARG A 78 -14.07 -6.68 -13.00
C ARG A 78 -12.70 -7.31 -12.69
N MET A 79 -12.64 -8.26 -11.75
CA MET A 79 -11.37 -8.92 -11.40
C MET A 79 -10.93 -9.93 -12.46
N GLN A 80 -11.85 -10.62 -13.12
CA GLN A 80 -11.50 -11.47 -14.25
C GLN A 80 -10.85 -10.66 -15.37
N GLU A 81 -11.42 -9.51 -15.72
CA GLU A 81 -10.86 -8.62 -16.73
C GLU A 81 -9.46 -8.10 -16.36
N ILE A 82 -9.27 -7.61 -15.13
CA ILE A 82 -7.98 -7.09 -14.66
C ILE A 82 -6.90 -8.18 -14.63
N ILE A 83 -7.22 -9.34 -14.09
CA ILE A 83 -6.29 -10.47 -14.02
C ILE A 83 -5.98 -10.98 -15.44
N GLN A 84 -6.98 -11.10 -16.31
CA GLN A 84 -6.76 -11.53 -17.68
C GLN A 84 -5.90 -10.54 -18.47
N ALA A 85 -6.07 -9.24 -18.28
CA ALA A 85 -5.19 -8.23 -18.85
C ALA A 85 -3.74 -8.39 -18.37
N GLY A 86 -3.55 -8.65 -17.06
CA GLY A 86 -2.25 -8.99 -16.47
C GLY A 86 -1.61 -10.20 -17.15
N LEU A 87 -2.34 -11.32 -17.23
CA LEU A 87 -1.88 -12.56 -17.86
C LEU A 87 -1.52 -12.35 -19.33
N ASN A 88 -2.38 -11.66 -20.10
CA ASN A 88 -2.17 -11.37 -21.51
C ASN A 88 -0.93 -10.52 -21.76
N SER A 89 -0.59 -9.62 -20.83
CA SER A 89 0.58 -8.76 -20.95
C SER A 89 1.91 -9.51 -20.74
N GLY A 90 1.88 -10.70 -20.13
CA GLY A 90 3.07 -11.45 -19.74
C GLY A 90 3.89 -10.79 -18.62
N LYS A 91 3.36 -9.74 -17.98
CA LYS A 91 3.98 -9.01 -16.87
C LYS A 91 3.59 -9.62 -15.52
N LEU A 92 4.17 -9.09 -14.45
CA LEU A 92 3.91 -9.57 -13.09
C LEU A 92 2.47 -9.27 -12.66
N ILE A 93 1.93 -10.10 -11.78
CA ILE A 93 0.68 -9.84 -11.06
C ILE A 93 1.00 -9.97 -9.57
N GLU A 94 1.11 -8.81 -8.93
CA GLU A 94 1.45 -8.71 -7.50
C GLU A 94 0.20 -8.90 -6.63
N GLY A 95 0.37 -9.45 -5.44
CA GLY A 95 -0.75 -9.84 -4.57
C GLY A 95 -0.87 -9.07 -3.26
N HIS A 96 -2.06 -9.18 -2.69
CA HIS A 96 -2.40 -8.78 -1.34
C HIS A 96 -3.26 -9.92 -0.76
N ALA A 97 -2.63 -10.87 -0.06
CA ALA A 97 -3.25 -12.11 0.38
C ALA A 97 -3.46 -12.14 1.91
N ARG A 98 -3.86 -10.99 2.49
CA ARG A 98 -4.10 -10.87 3.93
C ARG A 98 -5.19 -11.85 4.39
N GLY A 99 -4.83 -12.80 5.24
CA GLY A 99 -5.76 -13.74 5.85
C GLY A 99 -6.21 -14.91 4.95
N LEU A 100 -5.78 -14.96 3.68
CA LEU A 100 -6.04 -16.10 2.81
C LEU A 100 -5.20 -17.31 3.25
N ARG A 101 -5.84 -18.48 3.32
CA ARG A 101 -5.21 -19.76 3.71
C ARG A 101 -5.81 -20.92 2.95
N GLY A 102 -5.10 -22.05 2.91
CA GLY A 102 -5.62 -23.30 2.35
C GLY A 102 -6.18 -23.13 0.94
N ALA A 103 -7.43 -23.55 0.73
CA ALA A 103 -8.07 -23.53 -0.59
C ALA A 103 -8.23 -22.11 -1.16
N ASP A 104 -8.50 -21.10 -0.33
CA ASP A 104 -8.69 -19.72 -0.80
C ASP A 104 -7.35 -19.14 -1.29
N LEU A 105 -6.26 -19.40 -0.56
CA LEU A 105 -4.92 -19.04 -1.02
C LEU A 105 -4.62 -19.72 -2.37
N GLN A 106 -4.89 -21.02 -2.48
CA GLN A 106 -4.66 -21.75 -3.74
C GLN A 106 -5.51 -21.21 -4.91
N ALA A 107 -6.77 -20.83 -4.67
CA ALA A 107 -7.63 -20.23 -5.68
C ALA A 107 -7.11 -18.86 -6.15
N TYR A 108 -6.62 -18.04 -5.22
CA TYR A 108 -6.02 -16.74 -5.52
C TYR A 108 -4.75 -16.88 -6.38
N LEU A 109 -3.87 -17.83 -6.06
CA LEU A 109 -2.71 -18.17 -6.89
C LEU A 109 -3.12 -18.73 -8.25
N ALA A 110 -4.12 -19.61 -8.29
CA ALA A 110 -4.62 -20.21 -9.53
C ALA A 110 -5.21 -19.18 -10.49
N ALA A 111 -5.69 -18.03 -9.98
CA ALA A 111 -6.12 -16.91 -10.81
C ALA A 111 -4.95 -16.25 -11.55
N GLY A 112 -3.72 -16.36 -11.03
CA GLY A 112 -2.51 -15.81 -11.65
C GLY A 112 -1.72 -14.84 -10.76
N VAL A 113 -2.15 -14.62 -9.51
CA VAL A 113 -1.41 -13.79 -8.56
C VAL A 113 -0.21 -14.55 -8.00
N THR A 114 0.96 -13.90 -7.90
CA THR A 114 2.24 -14.62 -7.69
C THR A 114 3.16 -14.07 -6.59
N SER A 115 2.71 -13.07 -5.83
CA SER A 115 3.42 -12.56 -4.65
C SER A 115 2.47 -12.24 -3.51
N ASP A 116 3.04 -11.98 -2.33
CA ASP A 116 2.34 -11.32 -1.23
C ASP A 116 3.32 -10.64 -0.25
N HIS A 117 2.91 -9.48 0.26
CA HIS A 117 3.58 -8.76 1.36
C HIS A 117 2.76 -8.77 2.67
N GLU A 118 1.52 -9.26 2.65
CA GLU A 118 0.59 -9.24 3.79
C GLU A 118 0.81 -10.38 4.77
N LEU A 119 2.05 -10.51 5.25
CA LEU A 119 2.42 -11.48 6.26
C LEU A 119 1.87 -11.07 7.63
N THR A 120 1.11 -11.97 8.24
CA THR A 120 0.46 -11.75 9.55
C THR A 120 1.08 -12.56 10.69
N SER A 121 1.86 -13.60 10.38
CA SER A 121 2.60 -14.41 11.35
C SER A 121 3.71 -15.22 10.68
N ALA A 122 4.53 -15.90 11.48
CA ALA A 122 5.54 -16.84 10.97
C ALA A 122 4.92 -18.01 10.19
N ASP A 123 3.81 -18.57 10.71
CA ASP A 123 3.08 -19.66 10.04
C ASP A 123 2.51 -19.20 8.69
N ASP A 124 1.97 -17.98 8.62
CA ASP A 124 1.45 -17.37 7.40
C ASP A 124 2.56 -17.19 6.36
N ALA A 125 3.72 -16.68 6.77
CA ALA A 125 4.89 -16.55 5.89
C ALA A 125 5.36 -17.91 5.34
N LEU A 126 5.41 -18.95 6.19
CA LEU A 126 5.79 -20.29 5.76
C LEU A 126 4.73 -20.96 4.89
N GLU A 127 3.43 -20.74 5.15
CA GLU A 127 2.34 -21.25 4.30
C GLU A 127 2.41 -20.66 2.89
N LYS A 128 2.54 -19.33 2.80
CA LYS A 128 2.63 -18.61 1.52
C LYS A 128 3.89 -18.98 0.73
N LEU A 129 5.02 -19.15 1.42
CA LEU A 129 6.25 -19.63 0.79
C LEU A 129 6.10 -21.06 0.25
N ARG A 130 5.44 -21.96 1.00
CA ARG A 130 5.15 -23.34 0.55
C ARG A 130 4.15 -23.37 -0.62
N ALA A 131 3.22 -22.41 -0.65
CA ALA A 131 2.27 -22.25 -1.76
C ALA A 131 2.95 -21.80 -3.07
N GLY A 132 4.20 -21.30 -2.99
CA GLY A 132 4.98 -20.88 -4.15
C GLY A 132 4.90 -19.39 -4.46
N LEU A 133 4.40 -18.57 -3.52
CA LEU A 133 4.40 -17.12 -3.67
C LEU A 133 5.82 -16.57 -3.52
N THR A 134 6.12 -15.54 -4.31
CA THR A 134 7.20 -14.62 -3.95
C THR A 134 6.80 -13.87 -2.70
N ILE A 135 7.59 -14.01 -1.63
CA ILE A 135 7.34 -13.33 -0.37
C ILE A 135 8.03 -11.97 -0.41
N GLU A 136 7.29 -10.92 -0.07
CA GLU A 136 7.76 -9.55 0.03
C GLU A 136 7.78 -9.17 1.51
N ILE A 137 8.87 -9.49 2.21
CA ILE A 137 8.97 -9.18 3.65
C ILE A 137 9.00 -7.66 3.82
N ARG A 138 7.99 -7.12 4.50
CA ARG A 138 7.83 -5.67 4.68
C ARG A 138 8.34 -5.13 6.02
N GLY A 139 8.78 -3.88 6.01
CA GLY A 139 9.24 -3.16 7.20
C GLY A 139 8.15 -2.43 7.98
N SER A 140 6.96 -2.24 7.40
CA SER A 140 5.86 -1.48 8.01
C SER A 140 5.28 -2.11 9.30
N HIS A 141 5.56 -3.41 9.55
CA HIS A 141 5.10 -4.15 10.73
C HIS A 141 6.27 -4.80 11.47
N PRO A 142 7.17 -4.02 12.10
CA PRO A 142 8.44 -4.52 12.64
C PRO A 142 8.25 -5.56 13.75
N TYR A 143 7.11 -5.53 14.46
CA TYR A 143 6.80 -6.47 15.53
C TYR A 143 6.61 -7.92 15.06
N LEU A 144 6.39 -8.17 13.77
CA LEU A 144 6.28 -9.52 13.20
C LEU A 144 7.63 -10.10 12.78
N LEU A 145 8.64 -9.25 12.58
CA LEU A 145 9.92 -9.66 12.00
C LEU A 145 10.69 -10.67 12.86
N PRO A 146 10.75 -10.58 14.20
CA PRO A 146 11.44 -11.59 15.00
C PRO A 146 10.91 -13.01 14.76
N ASP A 147 9.59 -13.18 14.72
CA ASP A 147 8.94 -14.48 14.53
C ASP A 147 9.16 -15.00 13.11
N ILE A 148 9.01 -14.13 12.10
CA ILE A 148 9.29 -14.47 10.69
C ILE A 148 10.75 -14.88 10.52
N VAL A 149 11.70 -14.13 11.07
CA VAL A 149 13.13 -14.45 11.01
C VAL A 149 13.43 -15.78 11.68
N ASN A 150 12.86 -16.04 12.87
CA ASN A 150 13.02 -17.32 13.55
C ASN A 150 12.50 -18.49 12.70
N ALA A 151 11.32 -18.34 12.09
CA ALA A 151 10.76 -19.35 11.19
C ALA A 151 11.65 -19.58 9.96
N LEU A 152 12.14 -18.54 9.30
CA LEU A 152 13.04 -18.66 8.15
C LEU A 152 14.34 -19.39 8.51
N LYS A 153 14.88 -19.17 9.71
CA LYS A 153 16.09 -19.86 10.20
C LYS A 153 15.88 -21.35 10.46
N THR A 154 14.64 -21.82 10.55
CA THR A 154 14.34 -23.26 10.65
C THR A 154 14.40 -23.97 9.29
N LEU A 155 14.40 -23.21 8.19
CA LEU A 155 14.44 -23.79 6.85
C LEU A 155 15.84 -24.31 6.52
N PRO A 156 15.95 -25.44 5.80
CA PRO A 156 17.24 -25.98 5.39
C PRO A 156 17.98 -25.07 4.40
N HIS A 157 17.23 -24.23 3.68
CA HIS A 157 17.76 -23.19 2.81
C HIS A 157 16.74 -22.06 2.66
N LEU A 158 17.23 -20.85 2.43
CA LEU A 158 16.41 -19.67 2.16
C LEU A 158 16.15 -19.58 0.65
N SER A 159 14.88 -19.65 0.26
CA SER A 159 14.43 -19.68 -1.14
C SER A 159 14.74 -18.38 -1.89
N SER A 160 14.91 -18.48 -3.21
CA SER A 160 14.99 -17.32 -4.12
C SER A 160 13.67 -16.56 -4.22
N GLN A 161 12.56 -17.12 -3.71
CA GLN A 161 11.25 -16.48 -3.61
C GLN A 161 11.17 -15.43 -2.50
N ILE A 162 12.17 -15.35 -1.60
CA ILE A 162 12.17 -14.40 -0.48
C ILE A 162 12.77 -13.08 -0.94
N THR A 163 11.96 -12.03 -0.95
CA THR A 163 12.33 -10.65 -1.25
C THR A 163 11.95 -9.75 -0.09
N VAL A 164 12.25 -8.46 -0.21
CA VAL A 164 11.94 -7.44 0.82
C VAL A 164 11.29 -6.24 0.15
N CYS A 165 10.35 -5.61 0.84
CA CYS A 165 9.72 -4.37 0.42
C CYS A 165 9.59 -3.42 1.60
N THR A 166 9.31 -2.15 1.33
CA THR A 166 9.01 -1.19 2.39
C THR A 166 7.54 -1.23 2.77
N ASP A 167 6.67 -1.42 1.77
CA ASP A 167 5.25 -1.07 1.84
C ASP A 167 5.13 0.43 2.18
N ASP A 168 4.13 0.85 2.96
CA ASP A 168 4.03 2.23 3.40
C ASP A 168 5.10 2.64 4.43
N VAL A 169 5.81 3.74 4.16
CA VAL A 169 6.76 4.38 5.09
C VAL A 169 6.36 5.83 5.35
N PRO A 170 6.00 6.20 6.60
CA PRO A 170 5.74 7.58 6.97
C PRO A 170 6.95 8.51 6.71
N PRO A 171 6.74 9.79 6.36
CA PRO A 171 7.84 10.70 6.01
C PRO A 171 8.87 10.93 7.11
N ASP A 172 8.42 11.03 8.36
CA ASP A 172 9.28 11.14 9.55
C ASP A 172 10.14 9.88 9.72
N MET A 173 9.53 8.71 9.57
CA MET A 173 10.24 7.42 9.61
C MET A 173 11.24 7.27 8.46
N LEU A 174 10.90 7.72 7.26
CA LEU A 174 11.79 7.72 6.10
C LEU A 174 13.02 8.62 6.35
N LEU A 175 12.82 9.79 6.95
CA LEU A 175 13.91 10.72 7.29
C LEU A 175 14.81 10.18 8.42
N GLU A 176 14.21 9.62 9.46
CA GLU A 176 14.95 9.19 10.66
C GLU A 176 15.64 7.84 10.49
N LYS A 177 14.99 6.88 9.83
CA LYS A 177 15.44 5.48 9.75
C LYS A 177 15.88 5.07 8.35
N GLY A 178 15.36 5.72 7.31
CA GLY A 178 15.57 5.34 5.91
C GLY A 178 14.47 4.40 5.38
N GLY A 179 14.61 4.02 4.09
CA GLY A 179 13.69 3.12 3.40
C GLY A 179 14.10 1.64 3.56
N ILE A 180 14.38 0.96 2.44
CA ILE A 180 14.77 -0.47 2.44
C ILE A 180 15.94 -0.75 3.38
N ILE A 181 16.95 0.13 3.45
CA ILE A 181 18.13 -0.07 4.31
C ILE A 181 17.76 -0.21 5.81
N ALA A 182 16.69 0.45 6.25
CA ALA A 182 16.19 0.34 7.62
C ALA A 182 15.70 -1.08 7.91
N LEU A 183 14.91 -1.63 6.98
CA LEU A 183 14.44 -3.01 7.05
C LEU A 183 15.61 -4.01 7.02
N LEU A 184 16.60 -3.81 6.13
CA LEU A 184 17.74 -4.73 6.05
C LEU A 184 18.49 -4.80 7.38
N ASN A 185 18.77 -3.65 8.00
CA ASN A 185 19.40 -3.59 9.31
C ASN A 185 18.56 -4.27 10.39
N LEU A 186 17.23 -4.11 10.37
CA LEU A 186 16.33 -4.76 11.33
C LEU A 186 16.32 -6.29 11.18
N LEU A 187 16.35 -6.80 9.95
CA LEU A 187 16.48 -8.24 9.69
C LEU A 187 17.82 -8.80 10.18
N ILE A 188 18.91 -8.04 10.05
CA ILE A 188 20.24 -8.40 10.56
C ILE A 188 20.23 -8.40 12.10
N GLU A 189 19.63 -7.38 12.73
CA GLU A 189 19.49 -7.28 14.18
C GLU A 189 18.71 -8.48 14.77
N HIS A 190 17.68 -8.94 14.06
CA HIS A 190 16.94 -10.15 14.44
C HIS A 190 17.68 -11.46 14.12
N GLY A 191 18.89 -11.38 13.58
CA GLY A 191 19.83 -12.49 13.49
C GLY A 191 19.80 -13.25 12.17
N LEU A 192 19.38 -12.61 11.07
CA LEU A 192 19.70 -13.08 9.72
C LEU A 192 21.11 -12.61 9.31
N PRO A 193 21.92 -13.45 8.63
CA PRO A 193 23.18 -13.01 8.06
C PRO A 193 22.96 -11.90 7.02
N ALA A 194 23.79 -10.85 7.06
CA ALA A 194 23.70 -9.75 6.11
C ALA A 194 23.82 -10.21 4.64
N THR A 195 24.56 -11.27 4.37
CA THR A 195 24.66 -11.88 3.03
C THR A 195 23.33 -12.40 2.52
N ASP A 196 22.49 -12.99 3.38
CA ASP A 196 21.16 -13.48 3.01
C ASP A 196 20.20 -12.31 2.81
N VAL A 197 20.22 -11.33 3.73
CA VAL A 197 19.40 -10.12 3.66
C VAL A 197 19.71 -9.30 2.39
N LEU A 198 20.99 -9.12 2.06
CA LEU A 198 21.41 -8.48 0.81
C LEU A 198 20.97 -9.28 -0.40
N ARG A 199 21.04 -10.63 -0.37
CA ARG A 199 20.52 -11.47 -1.47
C ARG A 199 19.01 -11.28 -1.67
N PHE A 200 18.23 -11.15 -0.59
CA PHE A 200 16.79 -10.88 -0.67
C PHE A 200 16.51 -9.54 -1.36
N ALA A 201 17.26 -8.51 -0.99
CA ALA A 201 17.13 -7.15 -1.51
C ALA A 201 17.69 -6.93 -2.92
N THR A 202 18.50 -7.87 -3.43
CA THR A 202 19.23 -7.71 -4.70
C THR A 202 18.89 -8.83 -5.67
N LEU A 203 19.56 -9.98 -5.56
CA LEU A 203 19.45 -11.06 -6.53
C LEU A 203 18.03 -11.64 -6.61
N ASN A 204 17.39 -11.87 -5.47
CA ASN A 204 16.04 -12.43 -5.44
C ASN A 204 15.02 -11.45 -6.04
N ALA A 205 15.11 -10.16 -5.70
CA ALA A 205 14.30 -9.11 -6.31
C ALA A 205 14.54 -9.01 -7.83
N ALA A 206 15.78 -9.10 -8.29
CA ALA A 206 16.11 -9.10 -9.72
C ALA A 206 15.55 -10.32 -10.46
N ILE A 207 15.56 -11.50 -9.82
CA ILE A 207 14.92 -12.72 -10.35
C ILE A 207 13.41 -12.50 -10.48
N ARG A 208 12.74 -12.00 -9.43
CA ARG A 208 11.30 -11.69 -9.44
C ARG A 208 10.95 -10.73 -10.57
N LEU A 209 11.70 -9.63 -10.69
CA LEU A 209 11.51 -8.61 -11.72
C LEU A 209 11.92 -9.06 -13.12
N GLN A 210 12.49 -10.25 -13.28
CA GLN A 210 13.04 -10.77 -14.53
C GLN A 210 14.10 -9.84 -15.15
N ARG A 211 14.90 -9.19 -14.30
CA ARG A 211 15.93 -8.21 -14.67
C ARG A 211 17.33 -8.75 -14.42
N ASN A 212 17.78 -9.55 -15.39
CA ASN A 212 19.09 -10.22 -15.35
C ASN A 212 20.28 -9.26 -15.32
N ASP A 213 20.08 -7.98 -15.66
CA ASP A 213 21.09 -6.93 -15.57
C ASP A 213 21.26 -6.37 -14.15
N LEU A 214 20.32 -6.62 -13.22
CA LEU A 214 20.32 -6.05 -11.87
C LEU A 214 20.71 -7.08 -10.79
N GLY A 215 20.87 -6.59 -9.55
CA GLY A 215 20.87 -7.43 -8.34
C GLY A 215 22.08 -8.33 -8.12
N LEU A 216 23.13 -8.25 -8.95
CA LEU A 216 24.34 -9.05 -8.79
C LEU A 216 25.57 -8.32 -9.34
N ILE A 217 26.67 -8.36 -8.60
CA ILE A 217 27.98 -7.88 -9.06
C ILE A 217 28.61 -8.96 -9.93
N ALA A 218 28.49 -8.81 -11.25
CA ALA A 218 29.09 -9.72 -12.23
C ALA A 218 29.39 -9.00 -13.55
N ALA A 219 30.36 -9.51 -14.30
CA ALA A 219 30.64 -9.00 -15.65
C ALA A 219 29.38 -9.07 -16.54
N GLY A 220 29.10 -7.99 -17.27
CA GLY A 220 27.92 -7.87 -18.14
C GLY A 220 26.65 -7.39 -17.44
N ARG A 221 26.66 -7.16 -16.12
CA ARG A 221 25.55 -6.57 -15.38
C ARG A 221 25.70 -5.06 -15.19
N ARG A 222 24.59 -4.41 -14.85
CA ARG A 222 24.53 -2.97 -14.57
C ARG A 222 25.28 -2.66 -13.28
N ALA A 223 26.09 -1.60 -13.30
CA ALA A 223 26.84 -1.15 -12.13
C ALA A 223 25.97 -0.27 -11.21
N ASP A 224 24.90 -0.86 -10.69
CA ASP A 224 24.12 -0.32 -9.57
C ASP A 224 24.69 -0.91 -8.29
N LEU A 225 25.52 -0.14 -7.58
CA LEU A 225 26.37 -0.62 -6.49
C LEU A 225 26.18 0.22 -5.24
N VAL A 226 26.28 -0.42 -4.07
CA VAL A 226 26.39 0.27 -2.78
C VAL A 226 27.61 -0.28 -2.07
N VAL A 227 28.45 0.62 -1.57
CA VAL A 227 29.63 0.27 -0.77
C VAL A 227 29.28 0.48 0.70
N PHE A 228 29.50 -0.55 1.51
CA PHE A 228 29.32 -0.53 2.96
C PHE A 228 30.66 -0.72 3.66
N ASP A 229 30.88 -0.08 4.81
CA ASP A 229 32.08 -0.29 5.62
C ASP A 229 32.00 -1.57 6.48
N SER A 230 30.79 -2.05 6.76
CA SER A 230 30.54 -3.23 7.59
C SER A 230 29.29 -3.98 7.13
N LEU A 231 29.24 -5.27 7.45
CA LEU A 231 28.05 -6.13 7.30
C LEU A 231 27.28 -6.30 8.62
N GLU A 232 27.79 -5.80 9.74
CA GLU A 232 27.08 -5.83 11.03
C GLU A 232 25.95 -4.79 11.06
N LYS A 233 26.24 -3.60 10.53
CA LYS A 233 25.28 -2.53 10.29
C LYS A 233 25.55 -1.95 8.91
N LEU A 234 24.55 -2.03 8.05
CA LEU A 234 24.60 -1.51 6.70
C LEU A 234 24.43 0.01 6.75
N ASP A 235 25.54 0.71 6.52
CA ASP A 235 25.58 2.16 6.31
C ASP A 235 26.25 2.47 4.96
N ALA A 236 25.51 3.13 4.07
CA ALA A 236 25.91 3.31 2.68
C ALA A 236 26.96 4.41 2.55
N ARG A 237 28.20 4.02 2.29
CA ARG A 237 29.33 4.94 2.11
C ARG A 237 29.36 5.56 0.73
N GLU A 238 29.15 4.74 -0.31
CA GLU A 238 29.10 5.19 -1.69
C GLU A 238 27.95 4.50 -2.41
N VAL A 239 27.24 5.25 -3.26
CA VAL A 239 26.15 4.72 -4.09
C VAL A 239 26.45 5.03 -5.54
N TYR A 240 26.43 3.99 -6.37
CA TYR A 240 26.61 4.08 -7.81
C TYR A 240 25.33 3.67 -8.53
N VAL A 241 24.94 4.44 -9.54
CA VAL A 241 23.81 4.13 -10.42
C VAL A 241 24.31 4.18 -11.86
N ALA A 242 24.12 3.07 -12.58
CA ALA A 242 24.65 2.85 -13.93
C ALA A 242 26.16 3.15 -14.05
N GLY A 243 26.93 2.83 -13.01
CA GLY A 243 28.38 3.05 -12.95
C GLY A 243 28.81 4.48 -12.60
N LYS A 244 27.86 5.39 -12.33
CA LYS A 244 28.15 6.76 -11.89
C LYS A 244 27.99 6.86 -10.39
N LEU A 245 28.99 7.40 -9.69
CA LEU A 245 28.87 7.74 -8.28
C LEU A 245 27.85 8.87 -8.12
N ILE A 246 26.75 8.63 -7.40
CA ILE A 246 25.65 9.60 -7.21
C ILE A 246 25.55 10.09 -5.77
N ALA A 247 25.98 9.31 -4.79
CA ALA A 247 26.02 9.70 -3.38
C ALA A 247 27.30 9.22 -2.70
N ARG A 248 27.78 9.99 -1.72
CA ARG A 248 28.88 9.64 -0.83
C ARG A 248 28.59 10.16 0.58
N GLU A 249 28.89 9.36 1.59
CA GLU A 249 28.77 9.72 3.02
C GLU A 249 27.36 10.27 3.36
N GLY A 250 26.32 9.59 2.87
CA GLY A 250 24.93 9.97 3.11
C GLY A 250 24.40 11.18 2.33
N ALA A 251 25.22 11.82 1.48
CA ALA A 251 24.83 12.98 0.70
C ALA A 251 24.88 12.73 -0.81
N LEU A 252 23.90 13.26 -1.54
CA LEU A 252 23.94 13.32 -3.00
C LEU A 252 25.07 14.25 -3.45
N LEU A 253 25.79 13.85 -4.50
CA LEU A 253 26.85 14.68 -5.08
C LEU A 253 26.31 15.85 -5.92
N GLU A 254 25.12 15.66 -6.50
CA GLU A 254 24.41 16.68 -7.26
C GLU A 254 22.93 16.71 -6.83
N SER A 255 22.34 17.90 -6.82
CA SER A 255 20.90 18.04 -6.56
C SER A 255 20.08 17.42 -7.69
N ILE A 256 19.03 16.68 -7.36
CA ILE A 256 18.09 16.15 -8.34
C ILE A 256 17.18 17.30 -8.82
N PRO A 257 17.23 17.69 -10.10
CA PRO A 257 16.37 18.75 -10.60
C PRO A 257 14.91 18.28 -10.66
N PRO A 258 13.93 19.19 -10.51
CA PRO A 258 12.53 18.87 -10.79
C PRO A 258 12.36 18.34 -12.22
N ALA A 259 11.43 17.40 -12.39
CA ALA A 259 11.11 16.85 -13.71
C ALA A 259 10.61 17.97 -14.65
N ALA A 260 11.35 18.24 -15.71
CA ALA A 260 11.04 19.32 -16.65
C ALA A 260 9.69 19.08 -17.33
N GLY A 261 8.82 20.10 -17.33
CA GLY A 261 7.50 20.04 -17.95
C GLY A 261 6.47 19.19 -17.19
N ILE A 262 6.82 18.66 -16.01
CA ILE A 262 5.92 17.87 -15.16
C ILE A 262 5.52 18.71 -13.96
N THR A 263 4.22 18.96 -13.82
CA THR A 263 3.67 19.70 -12.66
C THR A 263 2.98 18.72 -11.73
N PRO A 264 3.29 18.72 -10.42
CA PRO A 264 2.55 17.93 -9.45
C PRO A 264 1.06 18.27 -9.50
N PRO A 265 0.15 17.27 -9.43
CA PRO A 265 -1.28 17.51 -9.36
C PRO A 265 -1.62 18.41 -8.17
N ARG A 266 -2.49 19.41 -8.41
CA ARG A 266 -2.96 20.36 -7.40
C ARG A 266 -4.48 20.42 -7.42
N ASP A 267 -5.05 21.12 -6.44
CA ASP A 267 -6.47 21.48 -6.40
C ASP A 267 -7.39 20.26 -6.50
N THR A 268 -7.05 19.17 -5.81
CA THR A 268 -7.81 17.90 -5.90
C THR A 268 -8.94 17.80 -4.87
N LEU A 269 -9.10 18.81 -3.99
CA LEU A 269 -10.25 18.96 -3.08
C LEU A 269 -11.37 19.75 -3.77
N GLN A 270 -12.19 19.06 -4.54
CA GLN A 270 -13.29 19.61 -5.33
C GLN A 270 -14.61 19.59 -4.54
N MET A 271 -14.69 20.46 -3.52
CA MET A 271 -15.87 20.57 -2.66
C MET A 271 -16.03 21.98 -2.08
N PRO A 272 -17.27 22.41 -1.77
CA PRO A 272 -17.49 23.70 -1.12
C PRO A 272 -16.95 23.72 0.32
N PRO A 273 -16.68 24.92 0.87
CA PRO A 273 -16.33 25.08 2.28
C PRO A 273 -17.34 24.43 3.22
N LEU A 274 -16.84 23.90 4.34
CA LEU A 274 -17.67 23.28 5.37
C LEU A 274 -17.97 24.26 6.50
N SER A 275 -19.06 24.00 7.20
CA SER A 275 -19.51 24.68 8.39
C SER A 275 -19.58 23.71 9.58
N PRO A 276 -19.62 24.20 10.82
CA PRO A 276 -19.83 23.34 11.98
C PRO A 276 -21.11 22.48 11.90
N ASP A 277 -22.13 22.92 11.16
CA ASP A 277 -23.39 22.19 11.04
C ASP A 277 -23.25 20.89 10.22
N ASP A 278 -22.27 20.83 9.31
CA ASP A 278 -22.00 19.65 8.46
C ASP A 278 -21.55 18.43 9.28
N PHE A 279 -21.03 18.65 10.49
CA PHE A 279 -20.52 17.61 11.39
C PHE A 279 -21.52 17.18 12.47
N ILE A 280 -22.76 17.68 12.40
CA ILE A 280 -23.81 17.32 13.36
C ILE A 280 -24.53 16.08 12.86
N LEU A 281 -24.42 14.98 13.61
CA LEU A 281 -25.22 13.78 13.37
C LEU A 281 -26.69 14.05 13.73
N ARG A 282 -27.56 14.01 12.72
CA ARG A 282 -29.00 14.29 12.86
C ARG A 282 -29.83 13.03 12.59
N VAL A 283 -30.89 12.86 13.38
CA VAL A 283 -31.89 11.80 13.17
C VAL A 283 -33.22 12.49 12.82
N GLY A 284 -33.56 12.53 11.54
CA GLY A 284 -34.66 13.37 11.03
C GLY A 284 -36.04 13.04 11.62
N ALA A 285 -36.26 11.81 12.10
CA ALA A 285 -37.55 11.39 12.66
C ALA A 285 -37.77 11.78 14.13
N ILE A 286 -36.74 12.22 14.85
CA ILE A 286 -36.79 12.40 16.32
C ILE A 286 -36.29 13.79 16.68
N ARG A 287 -37.17 14.65 17.22
CA ARG A 287 -36.76 15.97 17.72
C ARG A 287 -36.18 15.91 19.14
N HIS A 288 -36.87 15.22 20.06
CA HIS A 288 -36.39 14.93 21.40
C HIS A 288 -36.75 13.48 21.77
N GLY A 289 -35.82 12.71 22.31
CA GLY A 289 -36.08 11.32 22.71
C GLY A 289 -34.85 10.43 22.64
N VAL A 290 -35.07 9.14 22.38
CA VAL A 290 -34.01 8.12 22.24
C VAL A 290 -34.05 7.52 20.85
N ALA A 291 -32.90 7.34 20.23
CA ALA A 291 -32.73 6.63 18.96
C ALA A 291 -31.79 5.45 19.15
N ARG A 292 -32.06 4.33 18.47
CA ARG A 292 -31.09 3.23 18.36
C ARG A 292 -30.30 3.40 17.07
N LEU A 293 -28.99 3.55 17.17
CA LEU A 293 -28.09 3.76 16.04
C LEU A 293 -27.13 2.59 15.88
N ARG A 294 -26.69 2.37 14.64
CA ARG A 294 -25.58 1.48 14.32
C ARG A 294 -24.27 2.25 14.44
N HIS A 295 -23.22 1.58 14.89
CA HIS A 295 -21.89 2.18 15.03
C HIS A 295 -20.79 1.19 14.63
N ILE A 296 -19.58 1.72 14.48
CA ILE A 296 -18.38 0.95 14.19
C ILE A 296 -17.57 0.85 15.48
N ARG A 297 -17.30 -0.38 15.93
CA ARG A 297 -16.51 -0.65 17.13
C ARG A 297 -15.09 -1.08 16.77
N GLY A 298 -14.10 -0.47 17.42
CA GLY A 298 -12.68 -0.79 17.24
C GLY A 298 -12.02 -0.03 16.10
N ALA A 299 -10.71 0.23 16.24
CA ALA A 299 -9.94 1.01 15.27
C ALA A 299 -9.24 0.17 14.21
N ARG A 300 -8.56 -0.91 14.63
CA ARG A 300 -7.82 -1.80 13.72
C ARG A 300 -8.67 -2.96 13.20
N PHE A 301 -9.47 -3.55 14.07
CA PHE A 301 -10.39 -4.63 13.74
C PHE A 301 -11.80 -4.14 14.02
N THR A 302 -12.49 -3.72 12.97
CA THR A 302 -13.82 -3.12 13.07
C THR A 302 -14.89 -4.18 13.23
N GLN A 303 -15.86 -3.91 14.10
CA GLN A 303 -17.04 -4.73 14.31
C GLN A 303 -18.30 -3.88 14.25
N TRP A 304 -19.40 -4.50 13.86
CA TRP A 304 -20.71 -3.88 13.92
C TRP A 304 -21.22 -3.82 15.37
N GLY A 305 -21.85 -2.70 15.73
CA GLY A 305 -22.55 -2.54 17.00
C GLY A 305 -23.83 -1.72 16.88
N GLU A 306 -24.62 -1.74 17.96
CA GLU A 306 -25.77 -0.87 18.17
C GLU A 306 -25.69 -0.19 19.53
N VAL A 307 -26.18 1.05 19.59
CA VAL A 307 -26.24 1.85 20.80
C VAL A 307 -27.51 2.70 20.84
N GLU A 308 -28.09 2.86 22.03
CA GLU A 308 -29.16 3.83 22.28
C GLU A 308 -28.56 5.18 22.63
N VAL A 309 -28.98 6.23 21.92
CA VAL A 309 -28.49 7.59 22.10
C VAL A 309 -29.62 8.55 22.39
N GLN A 310 -29.34 9.55 23.22
CA GLN A 310 -30.26 10.66 23.43
C GLN A 310 -30.25 11.59 22.21
N VAL A 311 -31.41 12.09 21.82
CA VAL A 311 -31.58 13.08 20.75
C VAL A 311 -32.20 14.34 21.35
N ARG A 312 -31.59 15.50 21.07
CA ARG A 312 -32.08 16.82 21.49
C ARG A 312 -32.05 17.77 20.29
N ASP A 313 -33.17 18.41 20.01
CA ASP A 313 -33.34 19.29 18.84
C ASP A 313 -32.93 18.64 17.51
N GLY A 314 -33.22 17.34 17.36
CA GLY A 314 -32.84 16.54 16.19
C GLY A 314 -31.36 16.17 16.10
N ARG A 315 -30.56 16.54 17.11
CA ARG A 315 -29.11 16.27 17.18
C ARG A 315 -28.84 15.12 18.13
N VAL A 316 -28.04 14.16 17.66
CA VAL A 316 -27.56 13.06 18.50
C VAL A 316 -26.61 13.61 19.56
N GLN A 317 -26.88 13.26 20.82
CA GLN A 317 -25.96 13.48 21.92
C GLN A 317 -24.95 12.32 21.91
N ILE A 318 -23.69 12.62 21.61
CA ILE A 318 -22.62 11.63 21.53
C ILE A 318 -22.43 11.03 22.94
N PRO A 319 -22.62 9.71 23.13
CA PRO A 319 -22.40 9.10 24.44
C PRO A 319 -20.92 9.06 24.83
N ASP A 320 -20.64 8.90 26.11
CA ASP A 320 -19.28 8.69 26.61
C ASP A 320 -18.65 7.45 25.95
N GLY A 321 -17.38 7.54 25.57
CA GLY A 321 -16.66 6.47 24.88
C GLY A 321 -16.89 6.38 23.37
N PHE A 322 -17.70 7.28 22.81
CA PHE A 322 -17.93 7.40 21.37
C PHE A 322 -17.31 8.67 20.79
N SER A 323 -16.91 8.58 19.52
CA SER A 323 -16.55 9.72 18.66
C SER A 323 -17.36 9.66 17.36
N LEU A 324 -17.23 10.68 16.51
CA LEU A 324 -17.82 10.71 15.18
C LEU A 324 -16.75 10.40 14.15
N ILE A 325 -17.17 9.74 13.06
CA ILE A 325 -16.46 9.76 11.78
C ILE A 325 -17.37 10.41 10.76
N TRP A 326 -16.82 11.35 10.01
CA TRP A 326 -17.50 12.01 8.91
C TRP A 326 -16.70 11.82 7.63
N VAL A 327 -17.36 11.42 6.55
CA VAL A 327 -16.72 11.15 5.27
C VAL A 327 -17.46 11.87 4.15
N LYS A 328 -16.73 12.60 3.30
CA LYS A 328 -17.29 13.28 2.13
C LYS A 328 -16.47 13.04 0.87
N HIS A 329 -17.19 12.69 -0.20
CA HIS A 329 -16.61 12.62 -1.55
C HIS A 329 -16.03 13.97 -1.95
N ARG A 330 -14.74 14.00 -2.27
CA ARG A 330 -14.01 15.26 -2.55
C ARG A 330 -13.51 15.38 -3.98
N HIS A 331 -13.71 14.37 -4.82
CA HIS A 331 -13.09 14.31 -6.15
C HIS A 331 -13.91 15.00 -7.25
N GLY A 332 -15.10 15.49 -6.94
CA GLY A 332 -15.98 16.16 -7.92
C GLY A 332 -16.60 15.24 -8.98
N ARG A 333 -16.23 13.96 -9.03
CA ARG A 333 -16.78 12.96 -9.98
C ARG A 333 -18.26 12.65 -9.77
N HIS A 334 -18.73 12.70 -8.52
CA HIS A 334 -20.10 12.39 -8.13
C HIS A 334 -20.60 13.41 -7.11
N GLN A 335 -21.89 13.77 -7.16
CA GLN A 335 -22.51 14.45 -6.03
C GLN A 335 -22.84 13.41 -4.96
N ALA A 336 -22.23 13.54 -3.78
CA ALA A 336 -22.49 12.66 -2.66
C ALA A 336 -22.76 13.49 -1.40
N THR A 337 -23.79 13.09 -0.66
CA THR A 337 -24.02 13.62 0.69
C THR A 337 -22.96 13.06 1.64
N PRO A 338 -22.40 13.89 2.54
CA PRO A 338 -21.51 13.37 3.56
C PRO A 338 -22.19 12.31 4.41
N GLN A 339 -21.44 11.28 4.76
CA GLN A 339 -21.88 10.23 5.67
C GLN A 339 -21.25 10.46 7.03
N ILE A 340 -22.02 10.26 8.09
CA ILE A 340 -21.57 10.43 9.46
C ILE A 340 -22.02 9.23 10.31
N ALA A 341 -21.09 8.69 11.10
CA ALA A 341 -21.34 7.53 11.94
C ALA A 341 -20.67 7.69 13.31
N LEU A 342 -21.12 6.88 14.26
CA LEU A 342 -20.49 6.76 15.58
C LEU A 342 -19.35 5.74 15.53
N LEU A 343 -18.25 6.07 16.18
CA LEU A 343 -17.11 5.19 16.44
C LEU A 343 -17.04 4.88 17.93
N GLU A 344 -16.88 3.62 18.32
CA GLU A 344 -16.70 3.17 19.70
C GLU A 344 -15.29 2.61 19.91
N GLY A 345 -14.65 2.96 21.03
CA GLY A 345 -13.36 2.36 21.43
C GLY A 345 -12.15 3.00 20.76
N TRP A 346 -12.26 4.27 20.35
CA TRP A 346 -11.18 5.08 19.75
C TRP A 346 -10.52 6.03 20.76
N GLY A 347 -10.85 5.90 22.05
CA GLY A 347 -10.39 6.80 23.12
C GLY A 347 -11.23 8.07 23.24
N GLU A 348 -10.86 8.94 24.17
CA GLU A 348 -11.50 10.24 24.38
C GLU A 348 -10.85 11.28 23.45
N LEU A 349 -11.54 11.65 22.36
CA LEU A 349 -11.04 12.68 21.44
C LEU A 349 -11.42 14.08 21.94
N ARG A 350 -10.42 14.92 22.21
CA ARG A 350 -10.60 16.34 22.54
C ARG A 350 -10.24 17.20 21.33
N GLY A 351 -11.18 17.35 20.40
CA GLY A 351 -10.99 18.08 19.15
C GLY A 351 -11.46 17.26 17.95
N ALA A 352 -10.82 17.46 16.80
CA ALA A 352 -11.08 16.74 15.56
C ALA A 352 -9.78 16.58 14.77
N ILE A 353 -9.69 15.57 13.91
CA ILE A 353 -8.57 15.33 13.00
C ILE A 353 -9.14 15.20 11.60
N ALA A 354 -8.79 16.13 10.71
CA ALA A 354 -9.18 16.04 9.31
C ALA A 354 -8.03 15.49 8.47
N THR A 355 -8.30 14.53 7.60
CA THR A 355 -7.34 13.98 6.63
C THR A 355 -7.99 13.76 5.27
N SER A 356 -7.23 14.07 4.21
CA SER A 356 -7.53 13.65 2.83
C SER A 356 -6.63 12.49 2.37
N TYR A 357 -5.82 11.96 3.27
CA TYR A 357 -5.06 10.73 3.12
C TYR A 357 -5.79 9.65 3.92
N SER A 358 -6.69 8.94 3.23
CA SER A 358 -7.55 7.90 3.81
C SER A 358 -7.70 6.78 2.79
N HIS A 359 -7.07 5.64 3.08
CA HIS A 359 -6.95 4.55 2.12
C HIS A 359 -8.31 3.90 1.80
N ASP A 360 -8.62 3.57 0.54
CA ASP A 360 -7.87 3.91 -0.70
C ASP A 360 -8.54 5.05 -1.47
N SER A 361 -9.82 5.31 -1.21
CA SER A 361 -10.59 6.31 -1.94
C SER A 361 -10.11 7.74 -1.71
N HIS A 362 -9.39 8.02 -0.62
CA HIS A 362 -8.84 9.34 -0.30
C HIS A 362 -9.88 10.46 -0.31
N ASN A 363 -11.07 10.15 0.19
CA ASN A 363 -12.09 11.14 0.50
C ASN A 363 -11.69 11.99 1.71
N LEU A 364 -12.37 13.12 1.91
CA LEU A 364 -12.15 13.89 3.14
C LEU A 364 -12.79 13.13 4.30
N VAL A 365 -11.97 12.77 5.28
CA VAL A 365 -12.39 12.13 6.53
C VAL A 365 -12.09 13.06 7.70
N VAL A 366 -13.05 13.22 8.62
CA VAL A 366 -12.93 14.02 9.84
C VAL A 366 -13.34 13.22 11.06
#